data_AF-A7E9I3-F1
#
_entry.id   AF-A7E9I3-F1
#
_cell.length_a   1.000
_cell.length_b   1.000
_cell.length_c   1.000
_cell.angle_alpha   90.00
_cell.angle_beta   90.00
_cell.angle_gamma   90.00
#
_symmetry.space_group_name_H-M   'P 1'
#
loop_
_entity.id
_entity.type
_entity.pdbx_description
1 polymer ?
#
loop_
_entity_poly.entity_id
_entity_poly.type
_entity_poly.pdbx_seq_one_letter_code
_entity_poly.pdbx_strand_id
1 'polypeptide(L)'
;MAFKATYEESITSQNMKSGFRETGLIPFNPEAVLSKLDIRIRTPTPPLFNLDQWISQTPRNPTEALSQSTLVKSRITHHQSSSPTPIFESVLALAKGIERLAHENTLLTAEIRILRKANEALSKRRRAEKNQLRQGGVLTGQEALDILSQQEVDIQIQCDERQKGGNSNGEASSNRCCT
;
A
#
# COMPACT_ATOMS: atom_id res chain seq x y z
N MET A 1 -46.87 37.09 -56.24
CA MET A 1 -47.46 35.77 -56.55
C MET A 1 -46.59 34.91 -57.48
N ALA A 2 -45.88 35.49 -58.46
CA ALA A 2 -45.07 34.71 -59.43
C ALA A 2 -43.90 33.91 -58.83
N PHE A 3 -43.20 34.43 -57.81
CA PHE A 3 -42.07 33.73 -57.18
C PHE A 3 -42.48 32.43 -56.48
N LYS A 4 -43.63 32.43 -55.78
CA LYS A 4 -44.09 31.25 -55.06
C LYS A 4 -44.42 30.09 -56.02
N ALA A 5 -45.12 30.39 -57.12
CA ALA A 5 -45.45 29.41 -58.13
C ALA A 5 -44.21 28.82 -58.81
N THR A 6 -43.25 29.66 -59.20
CA THR A 6 -41.99 29.22 -59.80
C THR A 6 -41.09 28.43 -58.84
N TYR A 7 -41.08 28.79 -57.54
CA TYR A 7 -40.40 28.01 -56.52
C TYR A 7 -41.00 26.61 -56.36
N GLU A 8 -42.32 26.50 -56.27
CA GLU A 8 -43.02 25.21 -56.15
C GLU A 8 -42.79 24.33 -57.40
N GLU A 9 -42.76 24.91 -58.60
CA GLU A 9 -42.40 24.21 -59.85
C GLU A 9 -40.92 23.78 -59.92
N SER A 10 -40.02 24.48 -59.22
CA SER A 10 -38.58 24.16 -59.23
C SER A 10 -38.20 22.98 -58.33
N ILE A 11 -38.95 22.74 -57.25
CA ILE A 11 -38.70 21.73 -56.22
C ILE A 11 -39.33 20.39 -56.63
N THR A 12 -38.90 19.84 -57.77
CA THR A 12 -39.33 18.52 -58.24
C THR A 12 -38.31 17.45 -57.90
N SER A 13 -38.78 16.20 -57.71
CA SER A 13 -37.89 15.04 -57.50
C SER A 13 -36.86 14.90 -58.62
N GLN A 14 -37.23 15.27 -59.85
CA GLN A 14 -36.34 15.21 -61.01
C GLN A 14 -35.21 16.25 -60.92
N ASN A 15 -35.52 17.50 -60.56
CA ASN A 15 -34.53 18.56 -60.41
C ASN A 15 -33.58 18.29 -59.22
N MET A 16 -34.10 17.70 -58.14
CA MET A 16 -33.27 17.24 -57.03
C MET A 16 -32.29 16.14 -57.49
N LYS A 17 -32.80 15.10 -58.18
CA LYS A 17 -31.98 13.99 -58.69
C LYS A 17 -30.93 14.47 -59.70
N SER A 18 -31.23 15.46 -60.54
CA SER A 18 -30.25 16.02 -61.48
C SER A 18 -29.15 16.79 -60.77
N GLY A 19 -29.45 17.57 -59.72
CA GLY A 19 -28.43 18.26 -58.92
C GLY A 19 -27.47 17.31 -58.20
N PHE A 20 -27.98 16.19 -57.65
CA PHE A 20 -27.14 15.13 -57.08
C PHE A 20 -26.26 14.44 -58.14
N ARG A 21 -26.80 14.23 -59.36
CA ARG A 21 -26.04 13.66 -60.48
C ARG A 21 -24.88 14.57 -60.90
N GLU A 22 -25.11 15.87 -60.94
CA GLU A 22 -24.12 16.86 -61.38
C GLU A 22 -22.99 17.06 -60.37
N THR A 23 -23.31 17.00 -59.07
CA THR A 23 -22.32 17.12 -57.98
C THR A 23 -21.49 15.85 -57.77
N GLY A 24 -21.79 14.76 -58.48
CA GLY A 24 -21.15 13.45 -58.28
C GLY A 24 -21.49 12.80 -56.93
N LEU A 25 -22.34 13.45 -56.12
CA LEU A 25 -22.95 12.93 -54.92
C LEU A 25 -24.14 12.07 -55.33
N ILE A 26 -23.89 10.89 -55.86
CA ILE A 26 -24.95 9.95 -56.24
C ILE A 26 -25.32 9.09 -55.02
N PRO A 27 -26.49 9.28 -54.36
CA PRO A 27 -27.14 8.21 -53.62
C PRO A 27 -28.20 7.57 -54.52
N PHE A 28 -27.77 6.88 -55.58
CA PHE A 28 -28.66 6.05 -56.41
C PHE A 28 -28.27 4.57 -56.38
N ASN A 29 -27.13 4.25 -55.79
CA ASN A 29 -26.74 2.88 -55.54
C ASN A 29 -26.24 2.74 -54.10
N PRO A 30 -27.13 2.36 -53.15
CA PRO A 30 -26.71 2.13 -51.76
C PRO A 30 -25.58 1.09 -51.69
N GLU A 31 -25.56 0.09 -52.58
CA GLU A 31 -24.50 -0.91 -52.63
C GLU A 31 -23.14 -0.33 -53.05
N ALA A 32 -23.10 0.73 -53.86
CA ALA A 32 -21.85 1.42 -54.20
C ALA A 32 -21.27 2.21 -53.01
N VAL A 33 -22.13 2.68 -52.11
CA VAL A 33 -21.72 3.34 -50.85
C VAL A 33 -21.27 2.28 -49.85
N LEU A 34 -22.06 1.21 -49.67
CA LEU A 34 -21.77 0.11 -48.75
C LEU A 34 -20.51 -0.66 -49.15
N SER A 35 -20.26 -0.89 -50.44
CA SER A 35 -19.02 -1.54 -50.92
C SER A 35 -17.75 -0.72 -50.71
N LYS A 36 -17.85 0.62 -50.64
CA LYS A 36 -16.73 1.49 -50.26
C LYS A 36 -16.54 1.62 -48.76
N LEU A 37 -17.59 1.33 -47.99
CA LEU A 37 -17.54 1.13 -46.55
C LEU A 37 -17.04 -0.30 -46.26
N ASP A 38 -15.81 -0.63 -46.69
CA ASP A 38 -15.10 -1.80 -46.17
C ASP A 38 -14.69 -1.49 -44.71
N ILE A 39 -15.69 -1.43 -43.83
CA ILE A 39 -15.51 -1.23 -42.40
C ILE A 39 -15.00 -2.57 -41.88
N ARG A 40 -13.72 -2.84 -42.09
CA ARG A 40 -12.98 -3.78 -41.27
C ARG A 40 -12.98 -3.21 -39.86
N ILE A 41 -14.00 -3.55 -39.07
CA ILE A 41 -13.97 -3.43 -37.62
C ILE A 41 -12.93 -4.45 -37.13
N ARG A 42 -11.66 -4.15 -37.39
CA ARG A 42 -10.55 -4.88 -36.81
C ARG A 42 -10.44 -4.31 -35.41
N THR A 43 -11.17 -4.89 -34.47
CA THR A 43 -10.86 -4.72 -33.06
C THR A 43 -9.45 -5.29 -32.90
N PRO A 44 -8.41 -4.46 -32.69
CA PRO A 44 -7.09 -5.01 -32.43
C PRO A 44 -7.24 -5.85 -31.18
N THR A 45 -6.81 -7.11 -31.24
CA THR A 45 -6.73 -7.95 -30.04
C THR A 45 -5.94 -7.15 -29.00
N PRO A 46 -6.53 -6.83 -27.84
CA PRO A 46 -5.80 -6.11 -26.81
C PRO A 46 -4.52 -6.91 -26.51
N PRO A 47 -3.36 -6.25 -26.35
CA PRO A 47 -2.13 -6.94 -26.01
C PRO A 47 -2.38 -7.82 -24.78
N LEU A 48 -1.81 -9.03 -24.78
CA LEU A 48 -1.99 -9.98 -23.68
C LEU A 48 -1.62 -9.29 -22.37
N PHE A 49 -2.63 -9.05 -21.53
CA PHE A 49 -2.46 -8.37 -20.26
C PHE A 49 -1.83 -9.34 -19.27
N ASN A 50 -0.61 -9.04 -18.82
CA ASN A 50 -0.13 -9.60 -17.57
C ASN A 50 -0.95 -8.97 -16.44
N LEU A 51 -1.95 -9.73 -15.94
CA LEU A 51 -2.74 -9.37 -14.76
C LEU A 51 -1.84 -9.07 -13.54
N ASP A 52 -0.63 -9.63 -13.52
CA ASP A 52 0.34 -9.43 -12.44
C ASP A 52 0.90 -8.00 -12.33
N GLN A 53 0.73 -7.15 -13.35
CA GLN A 53 1.32 -5.81 -13.36
C GLN A 53 0.40 -4.70 -12.80
N TRP A 54 -0.91 -4.93 -12.72
CA TRP A 54 -1.86 -3.96 -12.20
C TRP A 54 -2.78 -4.57 -11.16
N ILE A 55 -2.56 -4.20 -9.90
CA ILE A 55 -3.46 -4.52 -8.80
C ILE A 55 -4.04 -3.20 -8.32
N SER A 56 -5.37 -3.06 -8.30
CA SER A 56 -6.07 -1.88 -7.76
C SER A 56 -6.03 -1.81 -6.23
N GLN A 57 -4.88 -2.13 -5.64
CA GLN A 57 -4.64 -2.06 -4.21
C GLN A 57 -4.02 -0.71 -3.85
N THR A 58 -4.44 -0.18 -2.70
CA THR A 58 -3.84 1.02 -2.11
C THR A 58 -2.34 0.81 -1.93
N PRO A 59 -1.48 1.70 -2.47
CA PRO A 59 -0.03 1.59 -2.30
C PRO A 59 0.34 1.57 -0.83
N ARG A 60 1.21 0.64 -0.44
CA ARG A 60 1.67 0.47 0.95
C ARG A 60 2.94 1.25 1.26
N ASN A 61 3.64 1.72 0.24
CA ASN A 61 4.87 2.48 0.38
C ASN A 61 5.02 3.50 -0.78
N PRO A 62 5.91 4.51 -0.62
CA PRO A 62 6.10 5.56 -1.61
C PRO A 62 6.52 5.03 -2.99
N THR A 63 7.39 4.02 -3.02
CA THR A 63 7.91 3.42 -4.25
C THR A 63 6.79 2.79 -5.08
N GLU A 64 5.87 2.09 -4.42
CA GLU A 64 4.69 1.51 -5.05
C GLU A 64 3.78 2.61 -5.63
N ALA A 65 3.55 3.70 -4.90
CA ALA A 65 2.75 4.84 -5.36
C ALA A 65 3.35 5.51 -6.62
N LEU A 66 4.67 5.68 -6.65
CA LEU A 66 5.38 6.19 -7.82
C LEU A 66 5.29 5.23 -9.02
N SER A 67 5.43 3.93 -8.78
CA SER A 67 5.34 2.92 -9.85
C SER A 67 3.94 2.86 -10.47
N GLN A 68 2.88 2.85 -9.65
CA GLN A 68 1.50 2.81 -10.12
C GLN A 68 1.12 4.11 -10.85
N SER A 69 1.52 5.28 -10.33
CA SER A 69 1.25 6.56 -10.99
C SER A 69 1.96 6.69 -12.34
N THR A 70 3.20 6.20 -12.45
CA THR A 70 3.95 6.14 -13.71
C THR A 70 3.27 5.23 -14.73
N LEU A 71 2.71 4.10 -14.28
CA LEU A 71 1.95 3.19 -15.16
C LEU A 71 0.63 3.83 -15.65
N VAL A 72 -0.11 4.50 -14.76
CA VAL A 72 -1.34 5.22 -15.16
C VAL A 72 -1.00 6.35 -16.14
N LYS A 73 0.09 7.08 -15.88
CA LYS A 73 0.61 8.11 -16.78
C LYS A 73 0.89 7.55 -18.17
N SER A 74 1.68 6.49 -18.27
CA SER A 74 2.05 5.91 -19.57
C SER A 74 0.83 5.40 -20.32
N ARG A 75 -0.16 4.82 -19.62
CA ARG A 75 -1.39 4.35 -20.26
C ARG A 75 -2.24 5.50 -20.81
N ILE A 76 -2.37 6.62 -20.08
CA ILE A 76 -3.09 7.81 -20.54
C ILE A 76 -2.39 8.42 -21.76
N THR A 77 -1.05 8.51 -21.76
CA THR A 77 -0.31 9.14 -22.88
C THR A 77 -0.35 8.32 -24.16
N HIS A 78 -0.45 6.99 -24.08
CA HIS A 78 -0.47 6.09 -25.25
C HIS A 78 -1.89 5.81 -25.79
N HIS A 79 -2.93 6.34 -25.15
CA HIS A 79 -4.30 6.11 -25.57
C HIS A 79 -4.68 7.05 -26.73
N GLN A 80 -4.97 6.47 -27.91
CA GLN A 80 -5.08 7.19 -29.19
C GLN A 80 -6.26 8.17 -29.31
N SER A 81 -7.21 8.17 -28.38
CA SER A 81 -8.45 8.97 -28.45
C SER A 81 -8.69 9.89 -27.26
N SER A 82 -7.68 10.12 -26.42
CA SER A 82 -7.79 11.06 -25.28
C SER A 82 -6.86 12.26 -25.45
N SER A 83 -7.45 13.45 -25.60
CA SER A 83 -6.81 14.72 -25.22
C SER A 83 -6.31 14.65 -23.77
N PRO A 84 -5.32 15.45 -23.34
CA PRO A 84 -4.83 15.42 -21.96
C PRO A 84 -5.98 15.72 -20.99
N THR A 85 -6.53 14.66 -20.41
CA THR A 85 -7.69 14.74 -19.53
C THR A 85 -7.27 15.36 -18.19
N PRO A 86 -8.10 16.20 -17.56
CA PRO A 86 -7.91 16.68 -16.19
C PRO A 86 -7.65 15.56 -15.16
N ILE A 87 -8.05 14.32 -15.49
CA ILE A 87 -7.76 13.10 -14.73
C ILE A 87 -6.26 12.88 -14.54
N PHE A 88 -5.43 13.24 -15.50
CA PHE A 88 -3.98 13.02 -15.42
C PHE A 88 -3.34 13.84 -14.29
N GLU A 89 -3.67 15.14 -14.22
CA GLU A 89 -3.21 16.03 -13.15
C GLU A 89 -3.72 15.56 -11.79
N SER A 90 -4.98 15.12 -11.71
CA SER A 90 -5.56 14.54 -10.50
C SER A 90 -4.83 13.28 -10.03
N VAL A 91 -4.46 12.37 -10.94
CA VAL A 91 -3.70 11.16 -10.60
C VAL A 91 -2.29 11.51 -10.11
N LEU A 92 -1.63 12.49 -10.75
CA LEU A 92 -0.30 12.93 -10.34
C LEU A 92 -0.31 13.63 -8.98
N ALA A 93 -1.32 14.47 -8.73
CA ALA A 93 -1.53 15.09 -7.42
C ALA A 93 -1.82 14.04 -6.34
N LEU A 94 -2.64 13.04 -6.65
CA LEU A 94 -2.95 11.93 -5.74
C LEU A 94 -1.70 11.10 -5.42
N ALA A 95 -0.86 10.81 -6.42
CA ALA A 95 0.40 10.10 -6.22
C ALA A 95 1.34 10.82 -5.26
N LYS A 96 1.53 12.13 -5.45
CA LYS A 96 2.32 12.98 -4.53
C LYS A 96 1.71 13.02 -3.11
N GLY A 97 0.39 13.08 -3.02
CA GLY A 97 -0.33 13.03 -1.75
C GLY A 97 -0.08 11.72 -1.00
N ILE A 98 -0.14 10.59 -1.70
CA ILE A 98 0.12 9.26 -1.13
C ILE A 98 1.58 9.13 -0.68
N GLU A 99 2.55 9.59 -1.48
CA GLU A 99 3.97 9.60 -1.11
C GLU A 99 4.19 10.36 0.21
N ARG A 100 3.62 11.56 0.33
CA ARG A 100 3.68 12.35 1.56
C ARG A 100 3.07 11.61 2.75
N LEU A 101 1.87 11.07 2.59
CA LEU A 101 1.19 10.32 3.66
C LEU A 101 1.97 9.07 4.09
N ALA A 102 2.60 8.37 3.15
CA ALA A 102 3.41 7.21 3.45
C ALA A 102 4.64 7.59 4.29
N HIS A 103 5.33 8.69 3.96
CA HIS A 103 6.42 9.21 4.78
C HIS A 103 5.94 9.63 6.18
N GLU A 104 4.85 10.39 6.28
CA GLU A 104 4.27 10.78 7.57
C GLU A 104 3.91 9.53 8.41
N ASN A 105 3.31 8.51 7.80
CA ASN A 105 2.96 7.26 8.48
C ASN A 105 4.19 6.48 8.98
N THR A 106 5.29 6.49 8.22
CA THR A 106 6.56 5.88 8.69
C THR A 106 7.11 6.59 9.93
N LEU A 107 7.07 7.93 9.96
CA LEU A 107 7.51 8.72 11.11
C LEU A 107 6.61 8.48 12.33
N LEU A 108 5.29 8.54 12.14
CA LEU A 108 4.31 8.27 13.19
C LEU A 108 4.48 6.85 13.76
N THR A 109 4.73 5.86 12.90
CA THR A 109 4.97 4.48 13.33
C THR A 109 6.25 4.38 14.18
N ALA A 110 7.32 5.10 13.82
CA ALA A 110 8.54 5.14 14.61
C ALA A 110 8.32 5.80 15.98
N GLU A 111 7.62 6.94 16.01
CA GLU A 111 7.29 7.66 17.24
C GLU A 111 6.40 6.82 18.17
N ILE A 112 5.35 6.19 17.64
CA ILE A 112 4.48 5.28 18.40
C ILE A 112 5.29 4.14 19.03
N ARG A 113 6.29 3.59 18.34
CA ARG A 113 7.17 2.55 18.89
C ARG A 113 8.01 3.08 20.06
N ILE A 114 8.58 4.28 19.93
CA ILE A 114 9.38 4.91 20.99
C ILE A 114 8.50 5.18 22.22
N LEU A 115 7.34 5.82 22.01
CA LEU A 115 6.39 6.14 23.08
C LEU A 115 5.90 4.89 23.81
N ARG A 116 5.61 3.80 23.08
CA ARG A 116 5.22 2.52 23.70
C ARG A 116 6.33 1.94 24.58
N LYS A 117 7.58 1.94 24.11
CA LYS A 117 8.73 1.48 24.91
C LYS A 117 8.94 2.34 26.16
N ALA A 118 8.87 3.66 26.03
CA ALA A 118 8.98 4.58 27.15
C ALA A 118 7.87 4.35 28.19
N ASN A 119 6.62 4.20 27.73
CA ASN A 119 5.48 3.90 28.61
C ASN A 119 5.60 2.54 29.30
N GLU A 120 6.13 1.53 28.62
CA GLU A 120 6.40 0.23 29.24
C GLU A 120 7.45 0.34 30.35
N ALA A 121 8.55 1.05 30.09
CA ALA A 121 9.61 1.31 31.08
C ALA A 121 9.08 2.10 32.28
N LEU A 122 8.31 3.17 32.04
CA LEU A 122 7.66 3.94 33.09
C LEU A 122 6.66 3.11 33.89
N SER A 123 5.89 2.25 33.23
CA SER A 123 4.94 1.35 33.90
C SER A 123 5.66 0.33 34.79
N LYS A 124 6.77 -0.25 34.31
CA LYS A 124 7.63 -1.13 35.11
C LYS A 124 8.19 -0.42 36.33
N ARG A 125 8.74 0.80 36.16
CA ARG A 125 9.24 1.62 37.26
C ARG A 125 8.17 1.91 38.31
N ARG A 126 6.99 2.37 37.90
CA ARG A 126 5.86 2.64 38.80
C ARG A 126 5.41 1.39 39.57
N ARG A 127 5.43 0.22 38.93
CA ARG A 127 5.10 -1.05 39.61
C ARG A 127 6.17 -1.44 40.63
N ALA A 128 7.45 -1.30 40.29
CA ALA A 128 8.55 -1.58 41.21
C ALA A 128 8.51 -0.65 42.44
N GLU A 129 8.33 0.65 42.24
CA GLU A 129 8.19 1.64 43.31
C GLU A 129 6.97 1.33 44.21
N LYS A 130 5.83 0.96 43.63
CA LYS A 130 4.66 0.51 44.41
C LYS A 130 4.92 -0.78 45.19
N ASN A 131 5.72 -1.70 44.67
CA ASN A 131 6.10 -2.92 45.40
C ASN A 131 7.09 -2.60 46.53
N GLN A 132 8.01 -1.65 46.34
CA GLN A 132 8.89 -1.17 47.40
C GLN A 132 8.10 -0.47 48.52
N LEU A 133 7.08 0.32 48.16
CA LEU A 133 6.21 1.00 49.12
C LEU A 133 5.12 0.11 49.72
N ARG A 134 4.92 -1.14 49.24
CA ARG A 134 3.91 -2.06 49.75
C ARG A 134 4.16 -2.51 51.19
N GLN A 135 5.38 -2.34 51.72
CA GLN A 135 5.65 -2.49 53.16
C GLN A 135 5.24 -1.25 53.98
N GLY A 136 4.30 -0.43 53.47
CA GLY A 136 3.86 0.88 53.97
C GLY A 136 3.62 0.99 55.48
N GLY A 137 4.73 1.10 56.21
CA GLY A 137 4.87 1.32 57.63
C GLY A 137 6.17 2.09 57.87
N VAL A 138 6.25 2.79 59.01
CA VAL A 138 7.48 3.44 59.45
C VAL A 138 8.44 2.34 59.88
N LEU A 139 9.35 1.96 58.98
CA LEU A 139 10.44 1.04 59.28
C LEU A 139 11.33 1.67 60.35
N THR A 140 11.32 1.09 61.56
CA THR A 140 12.24 1.53 62.62
C THR A 140 13.66 1.04 62.30
N GLY A 141 14.69 1.79 62.74
CA GLY A 141 16.08 1.49 62.39
C GLY A 141 16.53 0.06 62.76
N GLN A 142 15.91 -0.53 63.79
CA GLN A 142 16.17 -1.91 64.21
C GLN A 142 15.60 -2.95 63.23
N GLU A 143 14.37 -2.74 62.76
CA GLU A 143 13.73 -3.62 61.76
C GLU A 143 14.50 -3.61 60.42
N ALA A 144 15.12 -2.47 60.07
CA ALA A 144 15.98 -2.39 58.89
C ALA A 144 17.27 -3.23 59.04
N LEU A 145 17.87 -3.25 60.24
CA LEU A 145 19.05 -4.07 60.54
C LEU A 145 18.71 -5.57 60.55
N ASP A 146 17.54 -5.94 61.07
CA ASP A 146 17.09 -7.33 61.09
C ASP A 146 16.81 -7.84 59.66
N ILE A 147 16.23 -7.02 58.78
CA ILE A 147 16.02 -7.39 57.37
C ILE A 147 17.36 -7.60 56.65
N LEU A 148 18.36 -6.73 56.88
CA LEU A 148 19.69 -6.89 56.31
C LEU A 148 20.37 -8.17 56.81
N SER A 149 20.25 -8.46 58.11
CA SER A 149 20.80 -9.66 58.72
C SER A 149 20.16 -10.92 58.14
N GLN A 150 18.83 -10.92 57.95
CA GLN A 150 18.11 -12.04 57.33
C GLN A 150 18.52 -12.25 55.86
N GLN A 151 18.71 -11.16 55.12
CA GLN A 151 19.14 -11.22 53.72
C GLN A 151 20.57 -11.76 53.57
N GLU A 152 21.48 -11.41 54.47
CA GLU A 152 22.85 -11.95 54.54
C GLU A 152 22.82 -13.47 54.76
N VAL A 153 21.98 -13.93 55.68
CA VAL A 153 21.81 -15.37 55.97
C VAL A 153 21.23 -16.11 54.77
N ASP A 154 20.22 -15.55 54.09
CA ASP A 154 19.61 -16.19 52.91
C ASP A 154 20.59 -16.27 51.73
N ILE A 155 21.43 -15.24 51.53
CA ILE A 155 22.52 -15.26 50.53
C ILE A 155 23.53 -16.35 50.87
N GLN A 156 23.90 -16.49 52.15
CA GLN A 156 24.82 -17.52 52.60
C GLN A 156 24.26 -18.93 52.38
N ILE A 157 22.98 -19.17 52.72
CA ILE A 157 22.30 -20.44 52.48
C ILE A 157 22.28 -20.76 50.98
N GLN A 158 21.97 -19.78 50.14
CA GLN A 158 21.93 -19.97 48.69
C GLN A 158 23.32 -20.26 48.10
N CYS A 159 24.39 -19.67 48.65
CA CYS A 159 25.77 -19.98 48.29
C CYS A 159 26.17 -21.40 48.71
N ASP A 160 25.79 -21.82 49.92
CA ASP A 160 26.08 -23.15 50.45
C ASP A 160 25.32 -24.25 49.70
N GLU A 161 24.08 -24.00 49.29
CA GLU A 161 23.30 -24.90 48.43
C GLU A 161 23.92 -25.07 47.05
N ARG A 162 24.43 -23.98 46.45
CA ARG A 162 25.15 -24.02 45.17
C ARG A 162 26.48 -24.77 45.26
N GLN A 163 27.19 -24.66 46.39
CA GLN A 163 28.42 -25.41 46.63
C GLN A 163 28.15 -26.90 46.86
N LYS A 164 27.06 -27.27 47.57
CA LYS A 164 26.65 -28.67 47.74
C LYS A 164 26.26 -29.34 46.42
N GLY A 165 25.68 -28.60 45.47
CA GLY A 165 25.33 -29.12 44.14
C GLY A 165 26.53 -29.39 43.20
N GLY A 166 27.71 -28.83 43.49
CA GLY A 166 28.91 -28.98 42.64
C GLY A 166 29.81 -30.16 42.98
N ASN A 167 29.59 -30.85 44.11
CA ASN A 167 30.54 -31.82 44.66
C ASN A 167 30.12 -33.30 44.50
N SER A 168 29.09 -33.59 43.70
CA SER A 168 28.70 -34.96 43.35
C SER A 168 29.07 -35.30 41.90
N ASN A 169 30.37 -35.44 41.61
CA ASN A 169 30.90 -36.15 40.44
C ASN A 169 32.37 -36.52 40.70
N GLY A 170 32.55 -37.58 41.47
CA GLY A 170 33.84 -38.22 41.71
C GLY A 170 33.67 -39.73 41.56
N GLU A 171 33.42 -40.21 40.35
CA GLU A 171 33.65 -41.62 39.99
C GLU A 171 34.85 -41.68 39.04
N ALA A 172 35.92 -42.28 39.55
CA ALA A 172 37.20 -42.44 38.89
C ALA A 172 37.08 -43.38 37.68
N SER A 173 37.36 -42.85 36.49
CA SER A 173 37.57 -43.66 35.29
C SER A 173 38.90 -44.41 35.38
N SER A 174 38.82 -45.72 35.63
CA SER A 174 39.92 -46.66 35.52
C SER A 174 40.33 -46.83 34.05
N ASN A 175 41.47 -46.24 33.66
CA ASN A 175 42.05 -46.44 32.33
C ASN A 175 42.72 -47.82 32.24
N ARG A 176 42.13 -48.70 31.43
CA ARG A 176 42.71 -50.00 31.04
C ARG A 176 43.82 -49.81 30.01
N CYS A 177 44.91 -50.53 30.25
CA CYS A 177 46.03 -50.81 29.38
C CYS A 177 45.59 -51.62 28.15
N CYS A 178 46.13 -51.31 26.96
CA CYS A 178 46.26 -52.25 25.85
C CYS A 178 47.66 -52.12 25.23
N THR A 179 48.31 -53.26 25.10
CA THR A 179 49.43 -53.58 24.20
C THR A 179 49.02 -53.52 22.73
#